data_AF-A0A1V5K851-F1
#
_entry.id   AF-A0A1V5K851-F1
#
_cell.length_a   1.000
_cell.length_b   1.000
_cell.length_c   1.000
_cell.angle_alpha   90.00
_cell.angle_beta   90.00
_cell.angle_gamma   90.00
#
_symmetry.space_group_name_H-M   'P 1'
#
loop_
_entity.id
_entity.type
_entity.pdbx_description
1 polymer ?
#
loop_
_entity_poly.entity_id
_entity_poly.type
_entity_poly.pdbx_seq_one_letter_code
_entity_poly.pdbx_strand_id
1 'polypeptide(L)'
;MKKRQRVRSKAQVRIPFPVVLANILVFVAVFGLSYVWLCARCDTLGQEIKRLETVQRETRRRMVNEQDRWSNLLAPANLDRALKRHNLAMRLPDEQQIVRVRSDAADRTALAYNK
;
A
#
# COMPACT_ATOMS: atom_id res chain seq x y z
N MET A 1 5.62 -63.18 -71.06
CA MET A 1 6.39 -63.16 -69.79
C MET A 1 5.90 -62.00 -68.91
N LYS A 2 5.19 -62.27 -67.81
CA LYS A 2 4.63 -61.24 -66.91
C LYS A 2 5.66 -60.84 -65.85
N LYS A 3 6.19 -59.60 -65.93
CA LYS A 3 7.07 -59.02 -64.90
C LYS A 3 6.25 -58.69 -63.66
N ARG A 4 6.43 -59.46 -62.57
CA ARG A 4 5.92 -59.14 -61.24
C ARG A 4 6.74 -57.99 -60.64
N GLN A 5 6.13 -56.82 -60.58
CA GLN A 5 6.71 -55.65 -59.94
C GLN A 5 6.57 -55.79 -58.42
N ARG A 6 7.68 -56.00 -57.71
CA ARG A 6 7.70 -56.08 -56.24
C ARG A 6 7.51 -54.68 -55.66
N VAL A 7 6.36 -54.43 -55.06
CA VAL A 7 6.09 -53.20 -54.31
C VAL A 7 6.90 -53.27 -53.01
N ARG A 8 7.95 -52.44 -52.90
CA ARG A 8 8.68 -52.23 -51.65
C ARG A 8 7.77 -51.46 -50.69
N SER A 9 7.13 -52.16 -49.76
CA SER A 9 6.51 -51.53 -48.60
C SER A 9 7.61 -50.87 -47.77
N LYS A 10 7.63 -49.54 -47.72
CA LYS A 10 8.47 -48.81 -46.78
C LYS A 10 7.95 -49.14 -45.38
N ALA A 11 8.77 -49.83 -44.59
CA ALA A 11 8.50 -50.02 -43.18
C ALA A 11 8.50 -48.64 -42.52
N GLN A 12 7.31 -48.07 -42.35
CA GLN A 12 7.11 -46.88 -41.55
C GLN A 12 7.39 -47.29 -40.11
N VAL A 13 8.60 -47.00 -39.65
CA VAL A 13 9.00 -47.17 -38.27
C VAL A 13 8.09 -46.26 -37.44
N ARG A 14 7.02 -46.83 -36.89
CA ARG A 14 6.16 -46.23 -35.86
C ARG A 14 6.97 -46.18 -34.57
N ILE A 15 7.89 -45.23 -34.48
CA ILE A 15 8.42 -44.81 -33.19
C ILE A 15 7.29 -43.98 -32.54
N PRO A 16 6.91 -44.18 -31.26
CA PRO A 16 5.99 -43.30 -30.52
C PRO A 16 6.57 -41.88 -30.28
N PHE A 17 7.62 -41.51 -31.01
CA PHE A 17 8.32 -40.23 -31.00
C PHE A 17 7.43 -39.00 -31.23
N PRO A 18 6.40 -39.00 -32.11
CA PRO A 18 5.61 -37.79 -32.32
C PRO A 18 4.77 -37.42 -31.10
N VAL A 19 4.33 -38.42 -30.31
CA VAL A 19 3.51 -38.18 -29.11
C VAL A 19 4.38 -37.63 -27.96
N VAL A 20 5.57 -38.21 -27.77
CA VAL A 20 6.50 -37.74 -26.73
C VAL A 20 7.01 -36.33 -27.03
N LEU A 21 7.38 -36.03 -28.28
CA LEU A 21 7.77 -34.69 -28.70
C LEU A 21 6.62 -33.68 -28.57
N ALA A 22 5.40 -34.06 -28.98
CA ALA A 22 4.23 -33.20 -28.84
C ALA A 22 3.97 -32.86 -27.36
N ASN A 23 4.08 -33.84 -26.47
CA ASN A 23 3.92 -33.60 -25.03
C ASN A 23 4.98 -32.64 -24.50
N ILE A 24 6.26 -32.84 -24.83
CA ILE A 24 7.35 -31.93 -24.40
C ILE A 24 7.11 -30.52 -24.95
N LEU A 25 6.70 -30.39 -26.21
CA LEU A 25 6.38 -29.11 -26.82
C LEU A 25 5.23 -28.40 -26.08
N VAL A 26 4.17 -29.13 -25.72
CA VAL A 26 3.04 -28.61 -24.95
C VAL A 26 3.50 -28.18 -23.56
N PHE A 27 4.32 -28.98 -22.87
CA PHE A 27 4.87 -28.61 -21.56
C PHE A 27 5.68 -27.31 -21.66
N VAL A 28 6.59 -27.21 -22.63
CA VAL A 28 7.38 -25.98 -22.85
C VAL A 28 6.48 -24.78 -23.16
N ALA A 29 5.45 -24.97 -23.98
CA ALA A 29 4.49 -23.91 -24.29
C ALA A 29 3.72 -23.45 -23.05
N VAL A 30 3.22 -24.38 -22.22
CA VAL A 30 2.52 -24.08 -20.97
C VAL A 30 3.44 -23.37 -19.97
N PHE A 31 4.68 -23.84 -19.83
CA PHE A 31 5.67 -23.18 -18.97
C PHE A 31 5.98 -21.76 -19.48
N GLY A 32 6.19 -21.58 -20.79
CA GLY A 32 6.42 -20.25 -21.37
C GLY A 32 5.24 -19.30 -21.16
N LEU A 33 4.01 -19.76 -21.39
CA LEU A 33 2.79 -18.99 -21.14
C LEU A 33 2.63 -18.65 -19.65
N SER A 34 2.87 -19.60 -18.76
CA SER A 34 2.83 -19.36 -17.32
C SER A 34 3.85 -18.33 -16.88
N TYR A 35 5.05 -18.36 -17.46
CA TYR A 35 6.12 -17.42 -17.14
C TYR A 35 5.75 -16.00 -17.57
N VAL A 36 5.27 -15.82 -18.81
CA VAL A 36 4.81 -14.51 -19.29
C VAL A 36 3.64 -14.00 -18.46
N TRP A 37 2.69 -14.87 -18.10
CA TRP A 37 1.57 -14.51 -17.24
C TRP A 37 2.04 -14.08 -15.84
N LEU A 38 3.03 -14.77 -15.27
CA LEU A 38 3.59 -14.44 -13.96
C LEU A 38 4.38 -13.13 -14.01
N CYS A 39 5.16 -12.89 -15.05
CA CYS A 39 5.86 -11.62 -15.28
C CYS A 39 4.86 -10.46 -15.38
N ALA A 40 3.82 -10.60 -16.21
CA ALA A 40 2.77 -9.59 -16.32
C ALA A 40 2.09 -9.34 -14.96
N ARG A 41 1.86 -10.40 -14.18
CA ARG A 41 1.27 -10.25 -12.84
C ARG A 41 2.21 -9.51 -11.89
N CYS A 42 3.49 -9.84 -11.87
CA CYS A 42 4.51 -9.13 -11.09
C CYS A 42 4.59 -7.65 -11.46
N ASP A 43 4.53 -7.31 -12.75
CA ASP A 43 4.52 -5.92 -13.21
C ASP A 43 3.29 -5.16 -12.69
N THR A 44 2.10 -5.79 -12.72
CA THR A 44 0.89 -5.18 -12.14
C THR A 44 1.00 -4.95 -10.64
N LEU A 45 1.57 -5.91 -9.89
CA LEU A 45 1.78 -5.76 -8.45
C LEU A 45 2.80 -4.65 -8.16
N GLY A 46 3.89 -4.58 -8.93
CA GLY A 46 4.91 -3.55 -8.78
C GLY A 46 4.36 -2.15 -9.05
N GLN A 47 3.46 -2.00 -10.03
CA GLN A 47 2.78 -0.74 -10.30
C GLN A 47 1.85 -0.34 -9.15
N GLU A 48 1.10 -1.27 -8.59
CA GLU A 48 0.19 -0.99 -7.47
C GLU A 48 0.97 -0.60 -6.20
N ILE A 49 2.07 -1.30 -5.91
CA ILE A 49 2.96 -0.94 -4.80
C ILE A 49 3.51 0.47 -4.99
N LYS A 50 4.03 0.79 -6.18
CA LYS A 50 4.53 2.15 -6.48
C LYS A 50 3.44 3.21 -6.29
N ARG A 51 2.19 2.92 -6.70
CA ARG A 51 1.06 3.82 -6.52
C ARG A 51 0.73 4.03 -5.03
N LEU A 52 0.74 2.98 -4.23
CA LEU A 52 0.52 3.10 -2.79
C LEU A 52 1.65 3.88 -2.11
N GLU A 53 2.90 3.63 -2.50
CA GLU A 53 4.05 4.38 -2.01
C GLU A 53 3.98 5.87 -2.37
N THR A 54 3.56 6.23 -3.58
CA THR A 54 3.45 7.64 -3.98
C THR A 54 2.38 8.35 -3.15
N VAL A 55 1.21 7.73 -2.97
CA VAL A 55 0.13 8.28 -2.14
C VAL A 55 0.58 8.48 -0.69
N GLN A 56 1.29 7.51 -0.12
CA GLN A 56 1.80 7.63 1.23
C GLN A 56 2.83 8.77 1.35
N ARG A 57 3.75 8.88 0.38
CA ARG A 57 4.76 9.94 0.35
C ARG A 57 4.12 11.32 0.21
N GLU A 58 3.12 11.48 -0.65
CA GLU A 58 2.39 12.73 -0.83
C GLU A 58 1.65 13.14 0.45
N THR A 59 0.94 12.20 1.07
CA THR A 59 0.20 12.47 2.32
C THR A 59 1.16 12.86 3.44
N ARG A 60 2.28 12.16 3.57
CA ARG A 60 3.33 12.49 4.54
C ARG A 60 3.93 13.88 4.28
N ARG A 61 4.21 14.22 3.02
CA ARG A 61 4.69 15.57 2.65
C ARG A 61 3.69 16.65 3.06
N ARG A 62 2.39 16.44 2.84
CA ARG A 62 1.34 17.38 3.25
C ARG A 62 1.31 17.55 4.77
N MET A 63 1.40 16.45 5.52
CA MET A 63 1.44 16.50 6.99
C MET A 63 2.67 17.26 7.50
N VAL A 64 3.86 17.02 6.94
CA VAL A 64 5.07 17.74 7.35
C VAL A 64 4.96 19.22 7.03
N ASN A 65 4.52 19.59 5.83
CA ASN A 65 4.35 20.99 5.45
C ASN A 65 3.35 21.72 6.36
N GLU A 66 2.24 21.05 6.69
CA GLU A 66 1.24 21.62 7.59
C GLU A 66 1.82 21.71 9.00
N GLN A 67 2.49 20.67 9.52
CA GLN A 67 3.15 20.73 10.82
C GLN A 67 4.18 21.87 10.90
N ASP A 68 4.99 22.08 9.88
CA ASP A 68 5.97 23.17 9.81
C ASP A 68 5.28 24.54 9.76
N ARG A 69 4.16 24.65 9.04
CA ARG A 69 3.33 25.86 8.99
C ARG A 69 2.73 26.17 10.36
N TRP A 70 2.15 25.17 11.04
CA TRP A 70 1.58 25.33 12.38
C TRP A 70 2.66 25.64 13.41
N SER A 71 3.81 24.99 13.33
CA SER A 71 4.98 25.28 14.16
C SER A 71 5.44 26.74 14.00
N ASN A 72 5.52 27.22 12.77
CA ASN A 72 5.85 28.62 12.50
C ASN A 72 4.79 29.61 13.00
N LEU A 73 3.51 29.28 12.88
CA LEU A 73 2.42 30.14 13.37
C LEU A 73 2.36 30.18 14.90
N LEU A 74 2.53 29.03 15.55
CA LEU A 74 2.53 28.86 17.00
C LEU A 74 3.87 29.23 17.65
N ALA A 75 4.89 29.56 16.86
CA ALA A 75 6.14 30.06 17.40
C ALA A 75 5.86 31.32 18.23
N PRO A 76 6.38 31.42 19.47
CA PRO A 76 5.97 32.45 20.42
C PRO A 76 6.18 33.87 19.88
N ALA A 77 7.26 34.09 19.13
CA ALA A 77 7.53 35.38 18.49
C ALA A 77 6.50 35.76 17.41
N ASN A 78 5.99 34.79 16.66
CA ASN A 78 4.99 35.03 15.61
C ASN A 78 3.59 35.16 16.21
N LEU A 79 3.28 34.38 17.24
CA LEU A 79 2.06 34.52 18.04
C LEU A 79 1.95 35.90 18.67
N ASP A 80 3.01 36.39 19.32
CA ASP A 80 3.03 37.73 19.93
C ASP A 80 2.83 38.83 18.88
N ARG A 81 3.45 38.68 17.69
CA ARG A 81 3.25 39.61 16.57
C ARG A 81 1.81 39.57 16.06
N ALA A 82 1.21 38.39 15.96
CA ALA A 82 -0.17 38.23 15.51
C ALA A 82 -1.17 38.80 16.54
N LEU A 83 -0.97 38.53 17.83
CA LEU A 83 -1.75 39.06 18.94
C LEU A 83 -1.72 40.60 18.95
N LYS A 84 -0.52 41.19 18.83
CA LYS A 84 -0.35 42.65 18.71
C LYS A 84 -1.06 43.21 17.48
N ARG A 85 -0.98 42.53 16.34
CA ARG A 85 -1.64 42.97 15.09
C ARG A 85 -3.17 43.01 15.21
N HIS A 86 -3.75 42.07 15.95
CA HIS A 86 -5.19 41.99 16.17
C HIS A 86 -5.66 42.73 17.43
N ASN A 87 -4.79 43.51 18.09
CA ASN A 87 -5.07 44.19 19.37
C ASN A 87 -5.62 43.23 20.45
N LEU A 88 -5.21 41.97 20.41
CA LEU A 88 -5.57 40.96 21.38
C LEU A 88 -4.50 40.89 22.46
N ALA A 89 -4.84 41.31 23.67
CA ALA A 89 -3.99 41.15 24.84
C ALA A 89 -4.30 39.80 25.52
N MET A 90 -3.83 38.69 24.94
CA MET A 90 -3.82 37.42 25.65
C MET A 90 -2.64 37.39 26.61
N ARG A 91 -2.92 37.54 27.89
CA ARG A 91 -1.98 37.22 28.98
C ARG A 91 -2.36 35.85 29.52
N LEU A 92 -1.35 35.02 29.81
CA LEU A 92 -1.60 33.77 30.54
C LEU A 92 -2.23 34.15 31.90
N PRO A 93 -3.39 33.56 32.27
CA PRO A 93 -4.04 33.87 33.54
C PRO A 93 -3.15 33.44 34.70
N ASP A 94 -3.19 34.21 35.77
CA ASP A 94 -2.45 33.91 37.00
C ASP A 94 -3.10 32.71 37.72
N GLU A 95 -2.36 32.00 38.58
CA GLU A 95 -2.87 30.80 39.26
C GLU A 95 -4.16 31.09 40.06
N GLN A 96 -4.29 32.31 40.56
CA GLN A 96 -5.44 32.79 41.33
C GLN A 96 -6.70 32.99 40.47
N GLN A 97 -6.57 33.05 39.14
CA GLN A 97 -7.68 33.26 38.20
C GLN A 97 -8.20 31.95 37.61
N ILE A 98 -7.59 30.82 37.96
CA ILE A 98 -7.93 29.49 37.42
C ILE A 98 -8.94 28.82 38.34
N VAL A 99 -10.20 28.78 37.93
CA VAL A 99 -11.24 27.97 38.60
C VAL A 99 -11.15 26.53 38.09
N ARG A 100 -10.67 25.62 38.95
CA ARG A 100 -10.62 24.18 38.64
C ARG A 100 -12.01 23.59 38.88
N VAL A 101 -12.74 23.35 37.80
CA VAL A 101 -14.02 22.64 37.87
C VAL A 101 -13.74 21.15 38.07
N ARG A 102 -14.03 20.63 39.26
CA ARG A 102 -14.01 19.19 39.52
C ARG A 102 -15.21 18.57 38.81
N SER A 103 -14.98 17.66 37.88
CA SER A 103 -16.07 16.92 37.23
C SER A 103 -16.74 16.00 38.25
N ASP A 104 -18.02 16.23 38.54
CA ASP A 104 -18.88 15.47 39.48
C ASP A 104 -18.95 13.96 39.25
N ALA A 105 -18.37 13.44 38.17
CA ALA A 105 -18.27 12.01 37.93
C ALA A 105 -17.50 11.27 39.06
N ALA A 106 -16.54 11.94 39.72
CA ALA A 106 -15.79 11.34 40.83
C ALA A 106 -16.52 11.39 42.19
N ASP A 107 -17.39 12.37 42.41
CA ASP A 107 -18.15 12.51 43.68
C ASP A 107 -19.32 11.53 43.75
N ARG A 108 -19.92 11.17 42.61
CA ARG A 108 -21.02 10.19 42.57
C ARG A 108 -20.57 8.78 42.95
N THR A 109 -19.32 8.41 42.65
CA THR A 109 -18.74 7.13 43.07
C THR A 109 -18.30 7.11 44.53
N ALA A 110 -17.91 8.26 45.11
CA ALA A 110 -17.52 8.34 46.52
C ALA A 110 -18.73 8.22 47.49
N LEU A 111 -19.90 8.72 47.08
CA LEU A 111 -21.15 8.58 47.86
C LEU A 111 -21.80 7.20 47.73
N ALA A 112 -21.48 6.43 46.69
CA ALA A 112 -22.02 5.08 46.47
C ALA A 112 -21.28 3.98 47.25
N TYR A 113 -20.08 4.26 47.78
CA TYR A 113 -19.27 3.28 48.53
C TYR A 113 -19.47 3.35 50.05
N ASN A 114 -20.31 4.27 50.54
CA ASN A 114 -20.59 4.45 51.97
C ASN A 114 -22.05 4.10 52.29
N LYS A 115 -22.45 2.87 51.97
CA LYS A 115 -23.70 2.25 52.44
C LYS A 115 -23.53 0.76 52.66
#